data_AF-A0A946MFQ8-F1
#
_entry.id   AF-A0A946MFQ8-F1
#
_cell.length_a   1.000
_cell.length_b   1.000
_cell.length_c   1.000
_cell.angle_alpha   90.00
_cell.angle_beta   90.00
_cell.angle_gamma   90.00
#
_symmetry.space_group_name_H-M   'P 1'
#
loop_
_entity.id
_entity.type
_entity.pdbx_description
1 polymer ?
#
loop_
_entity_poly.entity_id
_entity_poly.type
_entity_poly.pdbx_seq_one_letter_code
_entity_poly.pdbx_strand_id
1 'polypeptide(L)'
;MSGVVGHTLYAILAGRKAIERRMPVGGLIHRHFDSFLSGAYLGADIQTLPEAVCVDTGKSVGYGTVALQQSPLTGGPVVPWKLLHQGAEYRPSEIADLFYGRSHLIFGWKGDQRKHTLPWDHLHDYVAVVCEDVVQRYGKGERKLAYIFGWLAHIVGDCLIKSIQPGIDMHLLDGKYTPANRPIQDLVSIHEIGVKELGLDWERVLGSVSRAPVEMSQIHYMRIGQPYGLLGQMYPYVWEPRTEGLLREVLKQNRVYQKIRNQRLLDKYKLTRINGEWNCDTRLSEIANHLSYSQMIEVAKQAEFRSHVDVIAEIICELFEQVFQLSTALASVRPAAYEWERMIRRWLVARR
;
A
#
# COMPACT_ATOMS: atom_id res chain seq x y z
N MET A 1 -1.91 -11.60 1.88
CA MET A 1 -1.52 -10.38 2.64
C MET A 1 -1.41 -9.08 1.85
N SER A 2 -1.48 -9.05 0.51
CA SER A 2 -1.32 -7.77 -0.21
C SER A 2 -2.65 -7.02 -0.34
N GLY A 3 -2.86 -6.03 0.52
CA GLY A 3 -4.01 -5.12 0.46
C GLY A 3 -3.90 -4.06 1.54
N VAL A 4 -4.70 -3.00 1.44
CA VAL A 4 -4.45 -1.71 2.14
C VAL A 4 -4.11 -1.83 3.61
N VAL A 5 -4.77 -2.70 4.37
CA VAL A 5 -4.53 -2.89 5.81
C VAL A 5 -3.09 -3.35 6.08
N GLY A 6 -2.63 -4.42 5.41
CA GLY A 6 -1.30 -4.98 5.62
C GLY A 6 -0.20 -3.99 5.26
N HIS A 7 -0.26 -3.42 4.05
CA HIS A 7 0.72 -2.44 3.58
C HIS A 7 0.78 -1.19 4.46
N THR A 8 -0.37 -0.71 4.91
CA THR A 8 -0.44 0.41 5.83
C THR A 8 0.19 0.04 7.18
N LEU A 9 -0.09 -1.16 7.71
CA LEU A 9 0.48 -1.61 8.97
C LEU A 9 2.00 -1.76 8.89
N TYR A 10 2.54 -2.37 7.83
CA TYR A 10 3.99 -2.51 7.64
C TYR A 10 4.68 -1.15 7.65
N ALA A 11 4.12 -0.19 6.90
CA ALA A 11 4.65 1.17 6.83
C ALA A 11 4.58 1.89 8.18
N ILE A 12 3.48 1.74 8.94
CA ILE A 12 3.33 2.32 10.27
C ILE A 12 4.40 1.77 11.22
N LEU A 13 4.60 0.45 11.25
CA LEU A 13 5.59 -0.19 12.10
C LEU A 13 7.03 0.18 11.69
N ALA A 14 7.32 0.27 10.40
CA ALA A 14 8.62 0.72 9.91
C ALA A 14 8.88 2.19 10.27
N GLY A 15 7.87 3.06 10.13
CA GLY A 15 7.93 4.45 10.56
C GLY A 15 8.19 4.59 12.06
N ARG A 16 7.52 3.76 12.88
CA ARG A 16 7.77 3.68 14.32
C ARG A 16 9.21 3.29 14.62
N LYS A 17 9.71 2.19 14.03
CA LYS A 17 11.11 1.74 14.18
C LYS A 17 12.11 2.84 13.79
N ALA A 18 11.86 3.54 12.68
CA ALA A 18 12.72 4.63 12.23
C ALA A 18 12.79 5.79 13.25
N ILE A 19 11.67 6.08 13.93
CA ILE A 19 11.61 7.09 14.99
C ILE A 19 12.33 6.62 16.26
N GLU A 20 12.11 5.38 16.68
CA GLU A 20 12.78 4.76 17.85
C GLU A 20 14.30 4.72 17.65
N ARG A 21 14.77 4.47 16.42
CA ARG A 21 16.19 4.53 16.01
C ARG A 21 16.73 5.94 15.83
N ARG A 22 15.89 6.98 16.00
CA ARG A 22 16.22 8.39 15.76
C ARG A 22 16.75 8.65 14.35
N MET A 23 16.28 7.89 13.36
CA MET A 23 16.64 8.11 11.97
C MET A 23 16.05 9.43 11.48
N PRO A 24 16.78 10.23 10.68
CA PRO A 24 16.24 11.45 10.10
C PRO A 24 14.94 11.23 9.31
N VAL A 25 14.86 10.12 8.58
CA VAL A 25 13.66 9.72 7.82
C VAL A 25 12.42 9.57 8.73
N GLY A 26 12.57 9.19 10.00
CA GLY A 26 11.45 9.14 10.95
C GLY A 26 10.81 10.51 11.17
N GLY A 27 11.62 11.58 11.23
CA GLY A 27 11.12 12.96 11.33
C GLY A 27 10.39 13.42 10.06
N LEU A 28 10.89 13.05 8.89
CA LEU A 28 10.27 13.28 7.59
C LEU A 28 8.89 12.60 7.49
N ILE A 29 8.86 11.29 7.77
CA ILE A 29 7.65 10.46 7.72
C ILE A 29 6.55 11.07 8.57
N HIS A 30 6.88 11.50 9.79
CA HIS A 30 5.89 12.09 10.68
C HIS A 30 5.28 13.39 10.19
N ARG A 31 6.10 14.36 9.76
CA ARG A 31 5.60 15.65 9.26
C ARG A 31 4.66 15.47 8.08
N HIS A 32 4.83 14.39 7.33
CA HIS A 32 4.08 14.08 6.12
C HIS A 32 3.42 12.70 6.16
N PHE A 33 2.92 12.29 7.33
CA PHE A 33 2.41 10.94 7.55
C PHE A 33 1.28 10.58 6.59
N ASP A 34 0.37 11.51 6.31
CA ASP A 34 -0.70 11.32 5.31
C ASP A 34 -0.13 10.94 3.93
N SER A 35 0.96 11.60 3.50
CA SER A 35 1.63 11.33 2.23
C SER A 35 2.38 10.00 2.23
N PHE A 36 3.08 9.71 3.34
CA PHE A 36 3.76 8.45 3.55
C PHE A 36 2.80 7.26 3.49
N LEU A 37 1.67 7.31 4.21
CA LEU A 37 0.65 6.27 4.16
C LEU A 37 0.00 6.14 2.77
N SER A 38 -0.18 7.27 2.06
CA SER A 38 -0.68 7.23 0.68
C SER A 38 0.29 6.52 -0.25
N GLY A 39 1.60 6.80 -0.13
CA GLY A 39 2.65 6.09 -0.87
C GLY A 39 2.71 4.60 -0.54
N ALA A 40 2.55 4.25 0.74
CA ALA A 40 2.54 2.87 1.23
C ALA A 40 1.44 1.99 0.64
N TYR A 41 0.37 2.59 0.10
CA TYR A 41 -0.64 1.84 -0.60
C TYR A 41 -0.74 2.24 -2.08
N LEU A 42 -1.19 3.47 -2.34
CA LEU A 42 -1.48 3.97 -3.68
C LEU A 42 -0.22 4.30 -4.49
N GLY A 43 0.97 4.26 -3.88
CA GLY A 43 2.23 4.37 -4.59
C GLY A 43 2.50 3.19 -5.55
N ALA A 44 1.93 2.01 -5.25
CA ALA A 44 2.11 0.83 -6.07
C ALA A 44 0.80 0.15 -6.53
N ASP A 45 -0.27 0.20 -5.72
CA ASP A 45 -1.57 -0.39 -6.06
C ASP A 45 -2.39 0.45 -7.06
N ILE A 46 -1.85 0.63 -8.27
CA ILE A 46 -2.42 1.42 -9.37
C ILE A 46 -3.80 0.92 -9.87
N GLN A 47 -4.07 -0.35 -9.57
CA GLN A 47 -5.29 -1.08 -9.85
C GLN A 47 -6.42 -0.80 -8.85
N THR A 48 -6.26 0.17 -7.93
CA THR A 48 -7.31 0.57 -6.98
C THR A 48 -8.42 1.34 -7.69
N LEU A 49 -9.13 0.61 -8.54
CA LEU A 49 -10.24 1.05 -9.36
C LEU A 49 -11.41 0.09 -9.11
N PRO A 50 -12.66 0.54 -9.31
CA PRO A 50 -13.79 -0.37 -9.25
C PRO A 50 -13.73 -1.34 -10.42
N GLU A 51 -14.08 -2.60 -10.16
CA GLU A 51 -14.25 -3.58 -11.23
C GLU A 51 -15.54 -3.33 -12.01
N ALA A 52 -16.61 -2.95 -11.30
CA ALA A 52 -17.93 -2.86 -11.87
C ALA A 52 -18.77 -1.76 -11.22
N VAL A 53 -19.93 -1.50 -11.81
CA VAL A 53 -20.99 -0.66 -11.25
C VAL A 53 -22.20 -1.56 -10.97
N CYS A 54 -22.71 -1.49 -9.74
CA CYS A 54 -23.97 -2.16 -9.39
C CYS A 54 -25.13 -1.47 -10.13
N VAL A 55 -25.88 -2.25 -10.92
CA VAL A 55 -26.98 -1.72 -11.74
C VAL A 55 -28.08 -1.09 -10.86
N ASP A 56 -28.42 -1.76 -9.75
CA ASP A 56 -29.51 -1.33 -8.87
C ASP A 56 -29.23 -0.01 -8.14
N THR A 57 -27.96 0.28 -7.86
CA THR A 57 -27.58 1.42 -7.01
C THR A 57 -26.77 2.49 -7.73
N GLY A 58 -26.28 2.21 -8.94
CA GLY A 58 -25.32 3.05 -9.66
C GLY A 58 -23.95 3.18 -8.97
N LYS A 59 -23.70 2.44 -7.88
CA LYS A 59 -22.45 2.56 -7.11
C LYS A 59 -21.36 1.68 -7.69
N SER A 60 -20.16 2.23 -7.81
CA SER A 60 -18.94 1.49 -8.16
C SER A 60 -18.59 0.46 -7.09
N VAL A 61 -18.21 -0.76 -7.47
CA VAL A 61 -17.97 -1.93 -6.61
C VAL A 61 -16.80 -2.79 -7.13
N GLY A 62 -16.29 -3.68 -6.28
CA GLY A 62 -15.21 -4.62 -6.63
C GLY A 62 -13.80 -4.05 -6.52
N TYR A 63 -12.84 -4.71 -7.14
CA TYR A 63 -11.44 -4.27 -7.22
C TYR A 63 -10.92 -4.68 -8.58
N GLY A 64 -10.29 -3.76 -9.31
CA GLY A 64 -10.11 -3.82 -10.77
C GLY A 64 -9.38 -5.03 -11.38
N THR A 65 -8.83 -5.92 -10.57
CA THR A 65 -8.18 -7.16 -11.05
C THR A 65 -8.85 -8.42 -10.53
N VAL A 66 -10.03 -8.27 -9.94
CA VAL A 66 -10.83 -9.37 -9.38
C VAL A 66 -12.19 -9.35 -10.05
N ALA A 67 -12.42 -10.33 -10.93
CA ALA A 67 -13.68 -10.48 -11.64
C ALA A 67 -14.86 -10.51 -10.67
N LEU A 68 -15.92 -9.77 -11.01
CA LEU A 68 -17.11 -9.62 -10.18
C LEU A 68 -18.35 -9.91 -11.02
N GLN A 69 -19.07 -10.98 -10.67
CA GLN A 69 -20.27 -11.41 -11.40
C GLN A 69 -21.56 -10.79 -10.86
N GLN A 70 -21.57 -10.43 -9.57
CA GLN A 70 -22.75 -9.90 -8.87
C GLN A 70 -22.36 -8.79 -7.90
N SER A 71 -23.31 -7.91 -7.62
CA SER A 71 -23.12 -6.77 -6.74
C SER A 71 -22.93 -7.26 -5.30
N PRO A 72 -21.83 -6.89 -4.62
CA PRO A 72 -21.66 -7.20 -3.19
C PRO A 72 -22.62 -6.38 -2.31
N LEU A 73 -23.34 -5.41 -2.88
CA LEU A 73 -24.29 -4.57 -2.15
C LEU A 73 -25.71 -5.13 -2.17
N THR A 74 -26.11 -5.79 -3.27
CA THR A 74 -27.50 -6.19 -3.51
C THR A 74 -27.65 -7.65 -3.95
N GLY A 75 -26.57 -8.34 -4.32
CA GLY A 75 -26.63 -9.64 -5.02
C GLY A 75 -27.08 -9.55 -6.48
N GLY A 76 -27.50 -8.36 -6.94
CA GLY A 76 -28.01 -8.12 -8.29
C GLY A 76 -26.92 -7.98 -9.36
N PRO A 77 -27.31 -7.68 -10.61
CA PRO A 77 -26.39 -7.60 -11.73
C PRO A 77 -25.42 -6.42 -11.61
N VAL A 78 -24.27 -6.58 -12.27
CA VAL A 78 -23.24 -5.54 -12.39
C VAL A 78 -22.87 -5.30 -13.84
N VAL A 79 -22.48 -4.08 -14.17
CA VAL A 79 -21.88 -3.75 -15.45
C VAL A 79 -20.39 -3.43 -15.25
N PRO A 80 -19.50 -4.00 -16.08
CA PRO A 80 -18.07 -3.74 -15.96
C PRO A 80 -17.73 -2.25 -16.06
N TRP A 81 -16.93 -1.73 -15.13
CA TRP A 81 -16.50 -0.32 -15.10
C TRP A 81 -15.44 -0.06 -16.18
N LYS A 82 -15.39 1.19 -16.66
CA LYS A 82 -14.42 1.65 -17.66
C LYS A 82 -13.92 3.05 -17.31
N LEU A 83 -12.65 3.30 -17.59
CA LEU A 83 -12.10 4.65 -17.65
C LEU A 83 -12.11 5.13 -19.10
N LEU A 84 -12.77 6.24 -19.38
CA LEU A 84 -12.65 6.93 -20.67
C LEU A 84 -11.50 7.94 -20.62
N HIS A 85 -10.53 7.80 -21.52
CA HIS A 85 -9.43 8.75 -21.65
C HIS A 85 -9.07 8.93 -23.13
N GLN A 86 -9.10 10.19 -23.60
CA GLN A 86 -8.75 10.54 -24.99
C GLN A 86 -9.50 9.70 -26.05
N GLY A 87 -10.78 9.41 -25.82
CA GLY A 87 -11.62 8.64 -26.75
C GLY A 87 -11.41 7.12 -26.69
N ALA A 88 -10.48 6.62 -25.86
CA ALA A 88 -10.31 5.20 -25.60
C ALA A 88 -10.91 4.80 -24.25
N GLU A 89 -11.47 3.60 -24.20
CA GLU A 89 -11.99 3.00 -22.97
C GLU A 89 -11.00 1.97 -22.42
N TYR A 90 -10.77 2.01 -21.11
CA TYR A 90 -9.86 1.10 -20.43
C TYR A 90 -10.56 0.38 -19.28
N ARG A 91 -10.45 -0.94 -19.27
CA ARG A 91 -10.73 -1.78 -18.11
C ARG A 91 -9.64 -1.62 -17.06
N PRO A 92 -9.96 -1.75 -15.77
CA PRO A 92 -8.95 -1.76 -14.73
C PRO A 92 -7.86 -2.85 -14.90
N SER A 93 -8.20 -4.01 -15.46
CA SER A 93 -7.23 -5.06 -15.80
C SER A 93 -6.23 -4.61 -16.86
N GLU A 94 -6.68 -3.88 -17.89
CA GLU A 94 -5.81 -3.30 -18.93
C GLU A 94 -4.92 -2.20 -18.34
N ILE A 95 -5.45 -1.39 -17.42
CA ILE A 95 -4.68 -0.40 -16.67
C ILE A 95 -3.59 -1.08 -15.82
N ALA A 96 -3.93 -2.20 -15.17
CA ALA A 96 -2.95 -2.97 -14.40
C ALA A 96 -1.85 -3.53 -15.32
N ASP A 97 -2.20 -4.05 -16.50
CA ASP A 97 -1.22 -4.56 -17.47
C ASP A 97 -0.23 -3.49 -17.93
N LEU A 98 -0.67 -2.23 -18.05
CA LEU A 98 0.19 -1.12 -18.44
C LEU A 98 1.14 -0.66 -17.33
N PHE A 99 0.69 -0.68 -16.07
CA PHE A 99 1.34 0.07 -14.99
C PHE A 99 1.83 -0.77 -13.80
N TYR A 100 1.36 -2.00 -13.62
CA TYR A 100 1.64 -2.78 -12.40
C TYR A 100 3.13 -3.13 -12.23
N GLY A 101 3.81 -3.58 -13.30
CA GLY A 101 5.26 -3.82 -13.25
C GLY A 101 6.06 -2.52 -13.01
N ARG A 102 5.59 -1.41 -13.59
CA ARG A 102 6.21 -0.09 -13.42
C ARG A 102 6.11 0.45 -12.01
N SER A 103 5.05 0.11 -11.29
CA SER A 103 4.83 0.57 -9.92
C SER A 103 5.52 -0.31 -8.87
N HIS A 104 5.78 -1.58 -9.17
CA HIS A 104 6.46 -2.51 -8.25
C HIS A 104 7.95 -2.68 -8.52
N LEU A 105 8.41 -2.37 -9.74
CA LEU A 105 9.79 -2.44 -10.24
C LEU A 105 10.45 -3.82 -10.23
N ILE A 106 10.39 -4.54 -9.13
CA ILE A 106 11.08 -5.81 -8.85
C ILE A 106 10.28 -7.01 -9.36
N PHE A 107 8.97 -6.84 -9.55
CA PHE A 107 8.11 -7.87 -10.11
C PHE A 107 6.90 -7.23 -10.80
N GLY A 108 6.02 -8.06 -11.37
CA GLY A 108 4.78 -7.61 -11.99
C GLY A 108 4.90 -7.20 -13.46
N TRP A 109 6.11 -7.19 -14.02
CA TRP A 109 6.34 -7.04 -15.46
C TRP A 109 5.89 -8.29 -16.23
N LYS A 110 5.27 -8.08 -17.41
CA LYS A 110 4.75 -9.15 -18.27
C LYS A 110 5.50 -9.24 -19.60
N GLY A 111 5.53 -10.44 -20.18
CA GLY A 111 6.15 -10.71 -21.49
C GLY A 111 7.57 -10.13 -21.62
N ASP A 112 7.82 -9.44 -22.73
CA ASP A 112 9.11 -8.83 -23.05
C ASP A 112 9.51 -7.70 -22.09
N GLN A 113 8.57 -7.17 -21.30
CA GLN A 113 8.88 -6.13 -20.32
C GLN A 113 9.60 -6.69 -19.09
N ARG A 114 9.68 -8.02 -18.90
CA ARG A 114 10.41 -8.63 -17.78
C ARG A 114 11.88 -8.20 -17.71
N LYS A 115 12.49 -7.84 -18.84
CA LYS A 115 13.85 -7.26 -18.92
C LYS A 115 14.00 -5.92 -18.17
N HIS A 116 12.89 -5.27 -17.81
CA HIS A 116 12.87 -4.01 -17.07
C HIS A 116 12.77 -4.19 -15.56
N THR A 117 12.76 -5.44 -15.10
CA THR A 117 12.78 -5.80 -13.68
C THR A 117 14.01 -5.24 -13.01
N LEU A 118 13.82 -4.50 -11.93
CA LEU A 118 14.89 -4.02 -11.08
C LEU A 118 15.33 -5.16 -10.15
N PRO A 119 16.61 -5.55 -10.10
CA PRO A 119 17.09 -6.49 -9.10
C PRO A 119 16.95 -5.88 -7.70
N TRP A 120 16.60 -6.71 -6.71
CA TRP A 120 16.35 -6.27 -5.34
C TRP A 120 17.50 -5.49 -4.73
N ASP A 121 18.74 -5.95 -4.95
CA ASP A 121 19.94 -5.32 -4.40
C ASP A 121 20.18 -3.91 -4.94
N HIS A 122 19.48 -3.49 -6.01
CA HIS A 122 19.55 -2.13 -6.56
C HIS A 122 18.35 -1.25 -6.17
N LEU A 123 17.43 -1.73 -5.32
CA LEU A 123 16.23 -0.98 -4.95
C LEU A 123 16.57 0.33 -4.24
N HIS A 124 17.50 0.30 -3.29
CA HIS A 124 17.89 1.47 -2.52
C HIS A 124 18.59 2.52 -3.40
N ASP A 125 19.47 2.10 -4.31
CA ASP A 125 20.09 2.99 -5.32
C ASP A 125 19.04 3.67 -6.18
N TYR A 126 18.08 2.90 -6.72
CA TYR A 126 17.01 3.42 -7.55
C TYR A 126 16.19 4.48 -6.80
N VAL A 127 15.82 4.19 -5.55
CA VAL A 127 15.02 5.10 -4.74
C VAL A 127 15.81 6.36 -4.35
N ALA A 128 17.10 6.24 -4.04
CA ALA A 128 17.96 7.38 -3.75
C ALA A 128 18.03 8.33 -4.96
N VAL A 129 18.21 7.79 -6.17
CA VAL A 129 18.21 8.58 -7.41
C VAL A 129 16.84 9.23 -7.68
N VAL A 130 15.75 8.51 -7.42
CA VAL A 130 14.39 9.09 -7.50
C VAL A 130 14.26 10.30 -6.56
N CYS A 131 14.76 10.21 -5.32
CA CYS A 131 14.73 11.32 -4.37
C CYS A 131 15.50 12.56 -4.86
N GLU A 132 16.64 12.39 -5.51
CA GLU A 132 17.37 13.49 -6.15
C GLU A 132 16.55 14.13 -7.27
N ASP A 133 16.14 13.32 -8.23
CA ASP A 133 15.50 13.78 -9.44
C ASP A 133 14.17 14.49 -9.15
N VAL A 134 13.38 14.00 -8.20
CA VAL A 134 12.07 14.59 -7.88
C VAL A 134 12.20 15.93 -7.16
N VAL A 135 13.27 16.16 -6.38
CA VAL A 135 13.54 17.45 -5.76
C VAL A 135 14.03 18.45 -6.81
N GLN A 136 14.89 18.02 -7.73
CA GLN A 136 15.36 18.86 -8.83
C GLN A 136 14.22 19.23 -9.79
N ARG A 137 13.38 18.25 -10.16
CA ARG A 137 12.31 18.42 -11.14
C ARG A 137 11.09 19.16 -10.60
N TYR A 138 10.67 18.84 -9.37
CA TYR A 138 9.41 19.31 -8.78
C TYR A 138 9.61 20.25 -7.58
N GLY A 139 10.82 20.80 -7.43
CA GLY A 139 11.20 21.76 -6.41
C GLY A 139 11.40 21.18 -5.02
N LYS A 140 11.88 22.01 -4.09
CA LYS A 140 12.08 21.62 -2.69
C LYS A 140 10.74 21.28 -2.03
N GLY A 141 10.69 20.20 -1.26
CA GLY A 141 9.49 19.81 -0.53
C GLY A 141 9.54 18.39 -0.02
N GLU A 142 9.34 18.22 1.28
CA GLU A 142 9.47 16.95 1.99
C GLU A 142 8.31 15.98 1.76
N ARG A 143 7.09 16.49 1.46
CA ARG A 143 5.89 15.67 1.29
C ARG A 143 6.01 14.57 0.23
N LYS A 144 6.64 14.88 -0.91
CA LYS A 144 6.91 13.93 -2.00
C LYS A 144 7.98 12.90 -1.66
N LEU A 145 8.96 13.28 -0.83
CA LEU A 145 9.97 12.35 -0.31
C LEU A 145 9.29 11.36 0.63
N ALA A 146 8.45 11.82 1.55
CA ALA A 146 7.65 10.93 2.40
C ALA A 146 6.78 9.95 1.59
N TYR A 147 6.18 10.40 0.47
CA TYR A 147 5.46 9.50 -0.44
C TYR A 147 6.35 8.40 -1.03
N ILE A 148 7.57 8.75 -1.45
CA ILE A 148 8.56 7.79 -1.99
C ILE A 148 8.97 6.76 -0.94
N PHE A 149 9.19 7.18 0.31
CA PHE A 149 9.47 6.25 1.41
C PHE A 149 8.28 5.33 1.71
N GLY A 150 7.04 5.84 1.57
CA GLY A 150 5.84 5.01 1.63
C GLY A 150 5.83 3.97 0.51
N TRP A 151 6.05 4.40 -0.73
CA TRP A 151 6.13 3.52 -1.89
C TRP A 151 7.23 2.45 -1.75
N LEU A 152 8.39 2.80 -1.20
CA LEU A 152 9.43 1.83 -0.86
C LEU A 152 8.93 0.79 0.16
N ALA A 153 8.26 1.22 1.23
CA ALA A 153 7.65 0.30 2.20
C ALA A 153 6.65 -0.67 1.54
N HIS A 154 5.89 -0.20 0.55
CA HIS A 154 5.00 -1.05 -0.23
C HIS A 154 5.77 -2.13 -0.98
N ILE A 155 6.75 -1.75 -1.80
CA ILE A 155 7.53 -2.69 -2.63
C ILE A 155 8.14 -3.78 -1.74
N VAL A 156 8.79 -3.39 -0.66
CA VAL A 156 9.44 -4.31 0.28
C VAL A 156 8.43 -5.26 0.90
N GLY A 157 7.33 -4.72 1.46
CA GLY A 157 6.28 -5.53 2.06
C GLY A 157 5.73 -6.55 1.08
N ASP A 158 5.47 -6.13 -0.15
CA ASP A 158 4.93 -7.02 -1.18
C ASP A 158 5.94 -8.07 -1.65
N CYS A 159 7.21 -7.71 -1.81
CA CYS A 159 8.27 -8.62 -2.18
C CYS A 159 8.44 -9.75 -1.16
N LEU A 160 8.42 -9.42 0.13
CA LEU A 160 8.54 -10.40 1.21
C LEU A 160 7.28 -11.27 1.29
N ILE A 161 6.10 -10.68 1.22
CA ILE A 161 4.84 -11.39 1.46
C ILE A 161 4.39 -12.31 0.33
N LYS A 162 4.82 -11.98 -0.90
CA LYS A 162 4.59 -12.79 -2.10
C LYS A 162 5.76 -13.74 -2.35
N SER A 163 6.73 -13.82 -1.43
CA SER A 163 7.94 -14.63 -1.57
C SER A 163 8.73 -14.34 -2.84
N ILE A 164 8.66 -13.10 -3.35
CA ILE A 164 9.53 -12.61 -4.44
C ILE A 164 10.95 -12.48 -3.92
N GLN A 165 11.09 -12.06 -2.67
CA GLN A 165 12.34 -12.09 -1.93
C GLN A 165 12.22 -13.04 -0.73
N PRO A 166 13.25 -13.84 -0.45
CA PRO A 166 13.32 -14.58 0.80
C PRO A 166 13.45 -13.60 1.98
N GLY A 167 13.11 -14.05 3.18
CA GLY A 167 13.26 -13.24 4.39
C GLY A 167 12.12 -13.44 5.39
N ILE A 168 10.97 -13.93 4.93
CA ILE A 168 9.89 -14.41 5.79
C ILE A 168 9.35 -15.73 5.26
N ASP A 169 8.97 -16.61 6.17
CA ASP A 169 8.27 -17.85 5.85
C ASP A 169 7.00 -17.98 6.69
N MET A 170 6.03 -17.10 6.39
CA MET A 170 4.80 -17.07 7.15
C MET A 170 3.79 -18.07 6.57
N HIS A 171 3.74 -19.27 7.12
CA HIS A 171 2.70 -20.25 6.83
C HIS A 171 1.52 -20.09 7.82
N LEU A 172 0.36 -19.64 7.32
CA LEU A 172 -0.85 -19.50 8.14
C LEU A 172 -1.70 -20.78 8.07
N LEU A 173 -2.91 -20.70 7.50
CA LEU A 173 -3.90 -21.78 7.54
C LEU A 173 -3.54 -22.93 6.60
N ASP A 174 -3.40 -22.62 5.31
CA ASP A 174 -3.27 -23.59 4.22
C ASP A 174 -2.10 -23.25 3.27
N GLY A 175 -1.19 -22.38 3.71
CA GLY A 175 -0.01 -21.97 2.93
C GLY A 175 0.51 -20.59 3.31
N LYS A 176 1.49 -20.10 2.53
CA LYS A 176 2.09 -18.76 2.73
C LYS A 176 1.18 -17.63 2.23
N TYR A 177 0.62 -17.78 1.04
CA TYR A 177 -0.20 -16.78 0.39
C TYR A 177 -1.42 -17.41 -0.28
N THR A 178 -2.49 -17.61 0.49
CA THR A 178 -3.76 -18.15 0.00
C THR A 178 -4.88 -17.13 0.21
N PRO A 179 -5.98 -17.23 -0.56
CA PRO A 179 -7.19 -16.45 -0.28
C PRO A 179 -7.77 -16.70 1.12
N ALA A 180 -7.66 -17.94 1.63
CA ALA A 180 -8.19 -18.32 2.93
C ALA A 180 -7.46 -17.67 4.11
N ASN A 181 -6.18 -17.31 3.94
CA ASN A 181 -5.42 -16.57 4.94
C ASN A 181 -5.86 -15.10 5.08
N ARG A 182 -6.53 -14.52 4.08
CA ARG A 182 -6.77 -13.06 4.02
C ARG A 182 -7.62 -12.53 5.19
N PRO A 183 -8.75 -13.16 5.57
CA PRO A 183 -9.52 -12.75 6.75
C PRO A 183 -8.69 -12.71 8.04
N ILE A 184 -7.88 -13.74 8.28
CA ILE A 184 -7.02 -13.86 9.47
C ILE A 184 -6.05 -12.68 9.51
N GLN A 185 -5.35 -12.45 8.41
CA GLN A 185 -4.34 -11.40 8.29
C GLN A 185 -4.95 -10.01 8.53
N ASP A 186 -6.09 -9.70 7.90
CA ASP A 186 -6.71 -8.38 8.02
C ASP A 186 -7.32 -8.15 9.40
N LEU A 187 -8.03 -9.13 9.97
CA LEU A 187 -8.67 -9.00 11.28
C LEU A 187 -7.63 -8.89 12.40
N VAL A 188 -6.56 -9.69 12.36
CA VAL A 188 -5.48 -9.62 13.35
C VAL A 188 -4.70 -8.31 13.20
N SER A 189 -4.41 -7.89 11.97
CA SER A 189 -3.75 -6.59 11.71
C SER A 189 -4.58 -5.41 12.20
N ILE A 190 -5.91 -5.42 11.97
CA ILE A 190 -6.78 -4.33 12.42
C ILE A 190 -6.92 -4.32 13.94
N HIS A 191 -7.35 -5.45 14.52
CA HIS A 191 -7.84 -5.47 15.90
C HIS A 191 -6.74 -5.77 16.91
N GLU A 192 -5.91 -6.77 16.66
CA GLU A 192 -4.86 -7.16 17.62
C GLU A 192 -3.67 -6.22 17.57
N ILE A 193 -3.19 -5.89 16.37
CA ILE A 193 -2.01 -5.03 16.23
C ILE A 193 -2.45 -3.56 16.17
N GLY A 194 -3.33 -3.21 15.23
CA GLY A 194 -3.73 -1.82 15.02
C GLY A 194 -4.44 -1.21 16.23
N VAL A 195 -5.54 -1.82 16.69
CA VAL A 195 -6.36 -1.25 17.77
C VAL A 195 -5.77 -1.56 19.15
N LYS A 196 -5.53 -2.84 19.49
CA LYS A 196 -5.11 -3.21 20.86
C LYS A 196 -3.66 -2.82 21.17
N GLU A 197 -2.70 -3.15 20.31
CA GLU A 197 -1.28 -2.84 20.55
C GLU A 197 -0.98 -1.35 20.29
N LEU A 198 -1.38 -0.82 19.13
CA LEU A 198 -0.98 0.50 18.67
C LEU A 198 -2.00 1.61 18.96
N GLY A 199 -3.24 1.28 19.35
CA GLY A 199 -4.28 2.26 19.64
C GLY A 199 -4.80 3.04 18.42
N LEU A 200 -4.65 2.49 17.21
CA LEU A 200 -4.97 3.16 15.95
C LEU A 200 -6.48 3.33 15.74
N ASP A 201 -6.84 4.52 15.27
CA ASP A 201 -8.13 4.82 14.65
C ASP A 201 -8.01 4.54 13.14
N TRP A 202 -8.45 3.35 12.72
CA TRP A 202 -8.35 2.91 11.33
C TRP A 202 -9.16 3.77 10.35
N GLU A 203 -10.23 4.43 10.79
CA GLU A 203 -10.98 5.36 9.94
C GLU A 203 -10.11 6.59 9.61
N ARG A 204 -9.40 7.13 10.60
CA ARG A 204 -8.46 8.23 10.38
C ARG A 204 -7.25 7.79 9.56
N VAL A 205 -6.68 6.63 9.85
CA VAL A 205 -5.53 6.06 9.13
C VAL A 205 -5.88 5.85 7.66
N LEU A 206 -6.90 5.07 7.34
CA LEU A 206 -7.28 4.81 5.95
C LEU A 206 -7.81 6.07 5.25
N GLY A 207 -8.52 6.94 5.97
CA GLY A 207 -8.91 8.25 5.44
C GLY A 207 -7.72 9.10 5.01
N SER A 208 -6.56 8.95 5.63
CA SER A 208 -5.35 9.70 5.28
C SER A 208 -4.75 9.21 3.96
N VAL A 209 -4.75 7.89 3.73
CA VAL A 209 -4.30 7.26 2.48
C VAL A 209 -4.99 7.86 1.25
N SER A 210 -6.31 8.10 1.32
CA SER A 210 -7.12 8.59 0.18
C SER A 210 -7.23 10.11 0.10
N ARG A 211 -7.08 10.86 1.20
CA ARG A 211 -7.13 12.33 1.20
C ARG A 211 -5.82 12.99 0.79
N ALA A 212 -4.70 12.28 0.92
CA ALA A 212 -3.41 12.82 0.48
C ALA A 212 -3.44 13.14 -1.03
N PRO A 213 -2.95 14.31 -1.44
CA PRO A 213 -2.89 14.68 -2.85
C PRO A 213 -2.13 13.65 -3.69
N VAL A 214 -2.46 13.58 -4.98
CA VAL A 214 -1.67 12.80 -5.94
C VAL A 214 -0.26 13.39 -6.00
N GLU A 215 0.76 12.54 -5.84
CA GLU A 215 2.15 12.97 -5.89
C GLU A 215 2.75 12.70 -7.27
N MET A 216 3.33 13.74 -7.85
CA MET A 216 3.93 13.68 -9.18
C MET A 216 5.22 12.85 -9.24
N SER A 217 5.82 12.56 -8.08
CA SER A 217 6.93 11.63 -7.96
C SER A 217 6.58 10.25 -8.51
N GLN A 218 5.31 9.83 -8.42
CA GLN A 218 4.83 8.56 -8.95
C GLN A 218 5.02 8.40 -10.44
N ILE A 219 4.77 9.45 -11.21
CA ILE A 219 5.00 9.43 -12.66
C ILE A 219 6.49 9.23 -12.98
N HIS A 220 7.37 9.83 -12.17
CA HIS A 220 8.81 9.75 -12.34
C HIS A 220 9.34 8.35 -12.00
N TYR A 221 9.05 7.85 -10.80
CA TYR A 221 9.60 6.55 -10.39
C TYR A 221 9.01 5.37 -11.19
N MET A 222 7.81 5.51 -11.76
CA MET A 222 7.22 4.52 -12.68
C MET A 222 7.78 4.60 -14.10
N ARG A 223 8.63 5.59 -14.39
CA ARG A 223 9.20 5.85 -15.72
C ARG A 223 8.10 6.06 -16.75
N ILE A 224 7.06 6.81 -16.38
CA ILE A 224 5.93 7.17 -17.26
C ILE A 224 6.01 8.63 -17.71
N GLY A 225 6.83 9.46 -17.07
CA GLY A 225 7.04 10.84 -17.52
C GLY A 225 8.03 10.95 -18.68
N GLN A 226 8.38 12.18 -19.03
CA GLN A 226 9.59 12.42 -19.82
C GLN A 226 10.84 12.00 -19.02
N PRO A 227 11.82 11.29 -19.64
CA PRO A 227 13.08 10.97 -18.99
C PRO A 227 13.72 12.22 -18.38
N TYR A 228 14.23 12.10 -17.16
CA TYR A 228 14.82 13.22 -16.44
C TYR A 228 15.87 12.77 -15.44
N GLY A 229 16.85 13.64 -15.19
CA GLY A 229 17.85 13.45 -14.14
C GLY A 229 18.69 12.19 -14.33
N LEU A 230 19.25 11.69 -13.23
CA LEU A 230 20.12 10.53 -13.28
C LEU A 230 19.31 9.24 -13.53
N LEU A 231 18.05 9.16 -13.09
CA LEU A 231 17.20 8.00 -13.39
C LEU A 231 16.98 7.85 -14.90
N GLY A 232 16.78 8.97 -15.58
CA GLY A 232 16.63 9.02 -17.04
C GLY A 232 17.88 8.51 -17.77
N GLN A 233 19.07 8.82 -17.25
CA GLN A 233 20.35 8.39 -17.80
C GLN A 233 20.62 6.90 -17.53
N MET A 234 20.27 6.41 -16.33
CA MET A 234 20.47 5.00 -15.95
C MET A 234 19.54 4.05 -16.72
N TYR A 235 18.32 4.51 -17.06
CA TYR A 235 17.31 3.68 -17.72
C TYR A 235 16.75 4.35 -18.98
N PRO A 236 17.55 4.57 -20.04
CA PRO A 236 17.13 5.40 -21.17
C PRO A 236 16.00 4.80 -22.03
N TYR A 237 15.78 3.49 -22.00
CA TYR A 237 14.91 2.79 -22.96
C TYR A 237 13.58 2.25 -22.40
N VAL A 238 13.23 2.58 -21.15
CA VAL A 238 12.04 2.02 -20.47
C VAL A 238 10.94 3.05 -20.21
N TRP A 239 11.19 4.32 -20.53
CA TRP A 239 10.24 5.41 -20.31
C TRP A 239 9.05 5.31 -21.27
N GLU A 240 7.84 5.60 -20.79
CA GLU A 240 6.62 5.61 -21.61
C GLU A 240 5.79 6.91 -21.44
N PRO A 241 6.32 8.05 -21.91
CA PRO A 241 5.67 9.37 -21.79
C PRO A 241 4.29 9.46 -22.43
N ARG A 242 3.98 8.62 -23.42
CA ARG A 242 2.68 8.67 -24.13
C ARG A 242 1.52 8.29 -23.23
N THR A 243 1.78 7.53 -22.17
CA THR A 243 0.75 7.09 -21.22
C THR A 243 0.64 7.98 -19.97
N GLU A 244 1.39 9.08 -19.90
CA GLU A 244 1.38 10.00 -18.75
C GLU A 244 -0.02 10.58 -18.49
N GLY A 245 -0.73 10.98 -19.54
CA GLY A 245 -2.09 11.50 -19.44
C GLY A 245 -3.06 10.49 -18.82
N LEU A 246 -2.99 9.22 -19.28
CA LEU A 246 -3.79 8.13 -18.74
C LEU A 246 -3.43 7.87 -17.28
N LEU A 247 -2.15 7.77 -16.95
CA LEU A 247 -1.71 7.53 -15.57
C LEU A 247 -2.22 8.61 -14.62
N ARG A 248 -2.13 9.89 -15.00
CA ARG A 248 -2.66 11.00 -14.18
C ARG A 248 -4.13 10.82 -13.86
N GLU A 249 -4.93 10.39 -14.84
CA GLU A 249 -6.35 10.16 -14.62
C GLU A 249 -6.60 8.93 -13.74
N VAL A 250 -5.87 7.85 -13.98
CA VAL A 250 -5.89 6.65 -13.12
C VAL A 250 -5.60 7.01 -11.66
N LEU A 251 -4.56 7.81 -11.40
CA LEU A 251 -4.19 8.22 -10.04
C LEU A 251 -5.29 9.03 -9.34
N LYS A 252 -6.02 9.88 -10.07
CA LYS A 252 -7.19 10.59 -9.51
C LYS A 252 -8.32 9.62 -9.18
N GLN A 253 -8.65 8.73 -10.12
CA GLN A 253 -9.72 7.74 -9.92
C GLN A 253 -9.39 6.78 -8.77
N ASN A 254 -8.11 6.45 -8.59
CA ASN A 254 -7.61 5.68 -7.44
C ASN A 254 -7.95 6.38 -6.11
N ARG A 255 -7.72 7.69 -6.00
CA ARG A 255 -8.06 8.46 -4.78
C ARG A 255 -9.57 8.46 -4.52
N VAL A 256 -10.37 8.71 -5.56
CA VAL A 256 -11.83 8.74 -5.47
C VAL A 256 -12.35 7.37 -5.01
N TYR A 257 -11.92 6.30 -5.66
CA TYR A 257 -12.42 4.97 -5.36
C TYR A 257 -11.94 4.46 -4.01
N GLN A 258 -10.68 4.75 -3.63
CA GLN A 258 -10.17 4.33 -2.33
C GLN A 258 -10.96 4.95 -1.18
N LYS A 259 -11.46 6.19 -1.31
CA LYS A 259 -12.35 6.79 -0.30
C LYS A 259 -13.62 5.95 -0.08
N ILE A 260 -14.23 5.46 -1.16
CA ILE A 260 -15.43 4.61 -1.10
C ILE A 260 -15.07 3.23 -0.52
N ARG A 261 -13.97 2.64 -0.99
CA ARG A 261 -13.52 1.30 -0.62
C ARG A 261 -13.09 1.21 0.84
N ASN A 262 -12.45 2.25 1.37
CA ASN A 262 -12.04 2.32 2.77
C ASN A 262 -13.19 2.02 3.72
N GLN A 263 -14.33 2.72 3.56
CA GLN A 263 -15.48 2.52 4.45
C GLN A 263 -16.00 1.10 4.39
N ARG A 264 -16.14 0.54 3.18
CA ARG A 264 -16.62 -0.83 2.99
C ARG A 264 -15.70 -1.87 3.61
N LEU A 265 -14.39 -1.64 3.57
CA LEU A 265 -13.42 -2.51 4.23
C LEU A 265 -13.57 -2.43 5.75
N LEU A 266 -13.68 -1.22 6.32
CA LEU A 266 -13.88 -1.05 7.76
C LEU A 266 -15.18 -1.71 8.24
N ASP A 267 -16.27 -1.54 7.48
CA ASP A 267 -17.54 -2.19 7.78
C ASP A 267 -17.41 -3.72 7.75
N LYS A 268 -16.73 -4.26 6.73
CA LYS A 268 -16.48 -5.70 6.56
C LYS A 268 -15.66 -6.29 7.72
N TYR A 269 -14.67 -5.58 8.22
CA TYR A 269 -13.80 -6.05 9.30
C TYR A 269 -14.31 -5.73 10.70
N LYS A 270 -15.47 -5.10 10.83
CA LYS A 270 -16.05 -4.77 12.13
C LYS A 270 -16.41 -6.04 12.89
N LEU A 271 -16.00 -6.10 14.16
CA LEU A 271 -16.40 -7.17 15.06
C LEU A 271 -17.72 -6.83 15.75
N THR A 272 -18.52 -7.85 16.02
CA THR A 272 -19.77 -7.76 16.78
C THR A 272 -19.68 -8.61 18.04
N ARG A 273 -20.39 -8.23 19.10
CA ARG A 273 -20.52 -9.08 20.30
C ARG A 273 -21.81 -9.87 20.26
N ILE A 274 -21.69 -11.18 20.35
CA ILE A 274 -22.82 -12.12 20.46
C ILE A 274 -22.53 -13.01 21.66
N ASN A 275 -23.45 -13.06 22.63
CA ASN A 275 -23.30 -13.86 23.86
C ASN A 275 -21.98 -13.61 24.61
N GLY A 276 -21.46 -12.38 24.57
CA GLY A 276 -20.21 -11.99 25.22
C GLY A 276 -18.95 -12.23 24.40
N GLU A 277 -19.03 -12.93 23.27
CA GLU A 277 -17.89 -13.25 22.41
C GLU A 277 -17.81 -12.34 21.19
N TRP A 278 -16.57 -12.02 20.78
CA TRP A 278 -16.31 -11.26 19.55
C TRP A 278 -16.44 -12.16 18.33
N ASN A 279 -17.28 -11.73 17.39
CA ASN A 279 -17.58 -12.44 16.16
C ASN A 279 -17.23 -11.55 14.96
N CYS A 280 -16.62 -12.16 13.94
CA CYS A 280 -16.40 -11.53 12.65
C CYS A 280 -17.57 -11.79 11.70
N ASP A 281 -17.59 -11.08 10.57
CA ASP A 281 -18.56 -11.31 9.49
C ASP A 281 -18.56 -12.78 9.04
N THR A 282 -19.75 -13.35 8.81
CA THR A 282 -19.90 -14.78 8.46
C THR A 282 -19.16 -15.14 7.18
N ARG A 283 -19.11 -14.23 6.20
CA ARG A 283 -18.37 -14.46 4.96
C ARG A 283 -16.87 -14.49 5.18
N LEU A 284 -16.35 -13.71 6.13
CA LEU A 284 -14.93 -13.78 6.52
C LEU A 284 -14.62 -15.14 7.16
N SER A 285 -15.50 -15.64 8.01
CA SER A 285 -15.38 -16.99 8.59
C SER A 285 -15.41 -18.07 7.52
N GLU A 286 -16.38 -18.06 6.61
CA GLU A 286 -16.46 -19.01 5.49
C GLU A 286 -15.17 -19.06 4.66
N ILE A 287 -14.63 -17.89 4.30
CA ILE A 287 -13.38 -17.80 3.51
C ILE A 287 -12.20 -18.40 4.29
N ALA A 288 -12.13 -18.17 5.60
CA ALA A 288 -11.10 -18.71 6.47
C ALA A 288 -11.47 -20.11 7.02
N ASN A 289 -12.10 -20.95 6.19
CA ASN A 289 -12.45 -22.33 6.52
C ASN A 289 -13.33 -22.48 7.78
N HIS A 290 -14.34 -21.63 7.90
CA HIS A 290 -15.32 -21.59 9.01
C HIS A 290 -14.70 -21.34 10.39
N LEU A 291 -13.49 -20.78 10.46
CA LEU A 291 -12.89 -20.40 11.75
C LEU A 291 -13.67 -19.26 12.39
N SER A 292 -13.89 -19.36 13.70
CA SER A 292 -14.31 -18.23 14.53
C SER A 292 -13.16 -17.21 14.67
N TYR A 293 -13.49 -15.98 15.06
CA TYR A 293 -12.47 -14.94 15.22
C TYR A 293 -11.41 -15.29 16.27
N SER A 294 -11.80 -15.93 17.39
CA SER A 294 -10.85 -16.40 18.41
C SER A 294 -9.90 -17.47 17.86
N GLN A 295 -10.41 -18.40 17.06
CA GLN A 295 -9.56 -19.40 16.37
C GLN A 295 -8.63 -18.74 15.34
N MET A 296 -9.09 -17.72 14.60
CA MET A 296 -8.21 -16.98 13.68
C MET A 296 -7.05 -16.29 14.41
N ILE A 297 -7.29 -15.73 15.60
CA ILE A 297 -6.22 -15.18 16.44
C ILE A 297 -5.23 -16.27 16.83
N GLU A 298 -5.71 -17.44 17.22
CA GLU A 298 -4.85 -18.55 17.64
C GLU A 298 -3.99 -19.07 16.48
N VAL A 299 -4.58 -19.24 15.28
CA VAL A 299 -3.83 -19.58 14.06
C VAL A 299 -2.76 -18.54 13.77
N ALA A 300 -3.07 -17.24 13.90
CA ALA A 300 -2.08 -16.19 13.68
C ALA A 300 -0.95 -16.20 14.71
N LYS A 301 -1.23 -16.57 15.97
CA LYS A 301 -0.19 -16.73 17.01
C LYS A 301 0.71 -17.91 16.71
N GLN A 302 0.14 -19.07 16.36
CA GLN A 302 0.89 -20.28 16.02
C GLN A 302 1.78 -20.08 14.80
N ALA A 303 1.32 -19.28 13.83
CA ALA A 303 2.08 -18.89 12.65
C ALA A 303 3.05 -17.71 12.89
N GLU A 304 3.25 -17.28 14.14
CA GLU A 304 4.12 -16.16 14.51
C GLU A 304 3.86 -14.88 13.69
N PHE A 305 2.60 -14.62 13.34
CA PHE A 305 2.19 -13.57 12.41
C PHE A 305 2.79 -12.20 12.78
N ARG A 306 2.69 -11.81 14.05
CA ARG A 306 3.20 -10.53 14.54
C ARG A 306 4.72 -10.41 14.39
N SER A 307 5.46 -11.49 14.60
CA SER A 307 6.91 -11.53 14.44
C SER A 307 7.30 -11.35 12.97
N HIS A 308 6.62 -12.01 12.04
CA HIS A 308 6.85 -11.80 10.60
C HIS A 308 6.54 -10.36 10.16
N VAL A 309 5.45 -9.78 10.66
CA VAL A 309 5.12 -8.37 10.41
C VAL A 309 6.22 -7.43 10.96
N ASP A 310 6.85 -7.78 12.09
CA ASP A 310 7.98 -7.02 12.63
C ASP A 310 9.22 -7.10 11.74
N VAL A 311 9.54 -8.29 11.24
CA VAL A 311 10.66 -8.53 10.32
C VAL A 311 10.47 -7.74 9.02
N ILE A 312 9.24 -7.67 8.49
CA ILE A 312 8.95 -6.81 7.32
C ILE A 312 9.27 -5.35 7.66
N ALA A 313 8.80 -4.85 8.80
CA ALA A 313 9.04 -3.47 9.22
C ALA A 313 10.53 -3.18 9.44
N GLU A 314 11.29 -4.17 9.93
CA GLU A 314 12.74 -4.11 10.11
C GLU A 314 13.47 -3.92 8.78
N ILE A 315 13.19 -4.79 7.79
CA ILE A 315 13.81 -4.72 6.45
C ILE A 315 13.44 -3.41 5.74
N ILE A 316 12.21 -2.93 5.88
CA ILE A 316 11.80 -1.61 5.36
C ILE A 316 12.68 -0.51 6.00
N CYS A 317 12.87 -0.56 7.31
CA CYS A 317 13.64 0.44 8.05
C CYS A 317 15.13 0.44 7.67
N GLU A 318 15.72 -0.74 7.42
CA GLU A 318 17.09 -0.86 6.90
C GLU A 318 17.23 -0.21 5.52
N LEU A 319 16.29 -0.46 4.61
CA LEU A 319 16.29 0.17 3.29
C LEU A 319 16.07 1.69 3.38
N PHE A 320 15.31 2.17 4.37
CA PHE A 320 15.20 3.61 4.61
C PHE A 320 16.55 4.23 4.95
N GLU A 321 17.37 3.53 5.75
CA GLU A 321 18.69 3.99 6.13
C GLU A 321 19.64 4.03 4.94
N GLN A 322 19.66 2.97 4.12
CA GLN A 322 20.48 2.91 2.90
C GLN A 322 20.14 4.05 1.93
N VAL A 323 18.86 4.29 1.68
CA VAL A 323 18.42 5.43 0.84
C VAL A 323 18.85 6.77 1.44
N PHE A 324 18.73 6.94 2.76
CA PHE A 324 19.14 8.15 3.44
C PHE A 324 20.64 8.43 3.31
N GLN A 325 21.47 7.39 3.44
CA GLN A 325 22.92 7.50 3.32
C GLN A 325 23.36 7.89 1.89
N LEU A 326 22.61 7.48 0.87
CA LEU A 326 22.95 7.75 -0.53
C LEU A 326 22.42 9.08 -1.07
N SER A 327 21.26 9.56 -0.58
CA SER A 327 20.60 10.72 -1.17
C SER A 327 20.95 12.05 -0.49
N THR A 328 21.64 12.92 -1.23
CA THR A 328 21.91 14.31 -0.84
C THR A 328 20.64 15.17 -0.70
N ALA A 329 19.56 14.84 -1.42
CA ALA A 329 18.26 15.47 -1.25
C ALA A 329 17.70 15.33 0.17
N LEU A 330 18.17 14.33 0.93
CA LEU A 330 17.78 14.09 2.31
C LEU A 330 18.73 14.73 3.33
N ALA A 331 19.84 15.35 2.92
CA ALA A 331 20.85 15.90 3.84
C ALA A 331 20.31 16.96 4.82
N SER A 332 19.22 17.66 4.46
CA SER A 332 18.56 18.65 5.32
C SER A 332 17.50 18.05 6.26
N VAL A 333 17.11 16.79 6.04
CA VAL A 333 16.13 16.10 6.89
C VAL A 333 16.73 15.89 8.28
N ARG A 334 15.89 16.04 9.30
CA ARG A 334 16.26 15.90 10.71
C ARG A 334 15.40 14.85 11.40
N PRO A 335 15.95 14.14 12.41
CA PRO A 335 15.20 13.21 13.23
C PRO A 335 13.96 13.84 13.86
N ALA A 336 13.04 12.98 14.29
CA ALA A 336 11.88 13.42 15.04
C ALA A 336 12.28 14.05 16.38
N ALA A 337 11.55 15.11 16.78
CA ALA A 337 11.77 15.80 18.05
C ALA A 337 10.94 15.23 19.21
N TYR A 338 10.08 14.24 18.94
CA TYR A 338 9.15 13.65 19.89
C TYR A 338 9.14 12.14 19.77
N GLU A 339 8.60 11.47 20.79
CA GLU A 339 8.32 10.03 20.77
C GLU A 339 7.12 9.70 19.88
N TRP A 340 7.07 8.46 19.41
CA TRP A 340 6.08 7.94 18.48
C TRP A 340 4.63 8.26 18.87
N GLU A 341 4.22 8.02 20.11
CA GLU A 341 2.84 8.20 20.56
C GLU A 341 2.39 9.66 20.44
N ARG A 342 3.31 10.60 20.71
CA ARG A 342 3.02 12.03 20.56
C ARG A 342 2.89 12.40 19.08
N MET A 343 3.64 11.74 18.22
CA MET A 343 3.69 11.99 16.78
C MET A 343 2.44 11.50 16.06
N ILE A 344 1.92 10.34 16.43
CA ILE A 344 0.73 9.78 15.78
C ILE A 344 -0.60 10.12 16.49
N ARG A 345 -0.60 11.05 17.45
CA ARG A 345 -1.78 11.37 18.27
C ARG A 345 -3.06 11.64 17.47
N ARG A 346 -2.94 12.22 16.27
CA ARG A 346 -4.08 12.48 15.38
C ARG A 346 -4.77 11.19 14.90
N TRP A 347 -4.03 10.09 14.79
CA TRP A 347 -4.49 8.78 14.29
C TRP A 347 -4.72 7.76 15.40
N LEU A 348 -4.65 8.16 16.67
CA LEU A 348 -5.02 7.32 17.80
C LEU A 348 -6.52 7.45 18.10
N VAL A 349 -7.12 6.37 18.63
CA VAL A 349 -8.45 6.42 19.24
C VAL A 349 -8.38 7.45 20.37
N ALA A 350 -9.35 8.38 20.40
CA ALA A 350 -9.41 9.38 21.45
C ALA A 350 -9.55 8.66 22.80
N ARG A 351 -8.54 8.78 23.67
CA ARG A 351 -8.65 8.36 25.07
C ARG A 351 -9.74 9.23 25.69
N ARG A 352 -10.87 8.62 26.04
CA ARG A 352 -11.93 9.27 26.82
C ARG A 352 -11.46 9.53 28.23
#